data_AF-A0A6J8CS30-F1
#
_entry.id   AF-A0A6J8CS30-F1
#
_cell.length_a   1.000
_cell.length_b   1.000
_cell.length_c   1.000
_cell.angle_alpha   90.00
_cell.angle_beta   90.00
_cell.angle_gamma   90.00
#
_symmetry.space_group_name_H-M   'P 1'
#
loop_
_entity.id
_entity.type
_entity.pdbx_description
1 polymer ?
#
loop_
_entity_poly.entity_id
_entity_poly.type
_entity_poly.pdbx_seq_one_letter_code
_entity_poly.pdbx_strand_id
1 'polypeptide(L)'
;MKEGKSEETPTFDSANEEIAEKAGLVRHDGATSEDVVLQEEVVQLLPMVNEANAMSDELKKKVQFELALISPQARGLKDGKTEVMVKMLNPQTGNEWMWDRNKFINRKFLMQEMYQNYIEGDDDWDLPQEKDPFWEPADTELLLGTVHLHLMSVAHKLDSEETLTITNYKGVELGHIECAIEPCSAKGGPLPEDDFVDSPDELIGQELHFKMKINHARGLPQNIAKSYCQYKVYLDNEYVKTPEVESMNPNFTHEKLFHFKPVTQQLVGYLQDSAIVIEVWGRQKGEGGSKGTSAPIKAPAKVEKKEQQTKKDVGPAKPAVAASAATVSNNDTQTKKMADEVNMYKKKAADSEKKMTDVQQFLANKKNQGVTQISISDLESLLGGSVPPGGGGNNNSSACTVQ
;
A
#
# COMPACT_ATOMS: atom_id res chain seq x y z
N MET A 1 -11.55 4.80 -56.47
CA MET A 1 -12.07 3.81 -55.51
C MET A 1 -11.46 4.16 -54.16
N LYS A 2 -12.26 4.64 -53.20
CA LYS A 2 -11.78 4.81 -51.82
C LYS A 2 -12.01 3.48 -51.12
N GLU A 3 -10.94 2.83 -50.72
CA GLU A 3 -10.99 1.65 -49.84
C GLU A 3 -11.70 2.06 -48.55
N GLY A 4 -12.79 1.37 -48.23
CA GLY A 4 -13.48 1.53 -46.97
C GLY A 4 -12.61 1.02 -45.85
N LYS A 5 -12.33 1.86 -44.86
CA LYS A 5 -11.84 1.42 -43.56
C LYS A 5 -12.89 0.45 -42.99
N SER A 6 -12.51 -0.80 -42.78
CA SER A 6 -13.24 -1.70 -41.90
C SER A 6 -13.03 -1.20 -40.48
N GLU A 7 -14.02 -0.47 -39.95
CA GLU A 7 -14.11 -0.24 -38.51
C GLU A 7 -14.53 -1.58 -37.88
N GLU A 8 -13.59 -2.25 -37.20
CA GLU A 8 -13.93 -3.40 -36.37
C GLU A 8 -14.93 -2.94 -35.30
N THR A 9 -16.10 -3.58 -35.29
CA THR A 9 -17.10 -3.33 -34.26
C THR A 9 -16.53 -3.79 -32.92
N PRO A 10 -16.45 -2.93 -31.89
CA PRO A 10 -15.92 -3.31 -30.60
C PRO A 10 -16.77 -4.45 -30.02
N THR A 11 -16.12 -5.57 -29.73
CA THR A 11 -16.70 -6.72 -29.03
C THR A 11 -16.75 -6.43 -27.53
N PHE A 12 -17.62 -7.13 -26.80
CA PHE A 12 -17.70 -7.01 -25.33
C PHE A 12 -16.33 -7.24 -24.67
N ASP A 13 -15.58 -8.22 -25.15
CA ASP A 13 -14.24 -8.53 -24.64
C ASP A 13 -13.26 -7.39 -24.94
N SER A 14 -13.27 -6.84 -26.17
CA SER A 14 -12.41 -5.69 -26.51
C SER A 14 -12.74 -4.44 -25.69
N ALA A 15 -14.01 -4.24 -25.33
CA ALA A 15 -14.43 -3.14 -24.48
C ALA A 15 -13.99 -3.33 -23.02
N ASN A 16 -14.07 -4.56 -22.50
CA ASN A 16 -13.58 -4.87 -21.15
C ASN A 16 -12.05 -4.78 -21.07
N GLU A 17 -11.35 -5.20 -22.12
CA GLU A 17 -9.91 -5.05 -22.26
C GLU A 17 -9.50 -3.57 -22.24
N GLU A 18 -10.20 -2.72 -23.01
CA GLU A 18 -9.96 -1.27 -23.01
C GLU A 18 -10.20 -0.63 -21.63
N ILE A 19 -11.24 -1.07 -20.89
CA ILE A 19 -11.50 -0.59 -19.53
C ILE A 19 -10.40 -1.06 -18.56
N ALA A 20 -9.96 -2.32 -18.67
CA ALA A 20 -8.90 -2.87 -17.85
C ALA A 20 -7.56 -2.17 -18.10
N GLU A 21 -7.24 -1.86 -19.35
CA GLU A 21 -6.07 -1.03 -19.73
C GLU A 21 -6.15 0.37 -19.12
N LYS A 22 -7.29 1.05 -19.26
CA LYS A 22 -7.51 2.39 -18.68
C LYS A 22 -7.45 2.39 -17.15
N ALA A 23 -7.84 1.28 -16.52
CA ALA A 23 -7.70 1.07 -15.09
C ALA A 23 -6.27 0.73 -14.65
N GLY A 24 -5.33 0.60 -15.59
CA GLY A 24 -3.93 0.26 -15.33
C GLY A 24 -3.72 -1.20 -14.89
N LEU A 25 -4.67 -2.08 -15.20
CA LEU A 25 -4.65 -3.49 -14.80
C LEU A 25 -3.99 -4.40 -15.84
N VAL A 26 -3.71 -3.90 -17.06
CA VAL A 26 -3.16 -4.64 -18.19
C VAL A 26 -1.91 -3.93 -18.73
N ARG A 27 -0.86 -4.70 -19.05
CA ARG A 27 0.38 -4.21 -19.68
C ARG A 27 0.67 -4.99 -20.96
N HIS A 28 0.93 -4.30 -22.05
CA HIS A 28 1.17 -4.91 -23.38
C HIS A 28 2.64 -5.16 -23.72
N ASP A 29 3.58 -4.57 -22.99
CA ASP A 29 5.00 -4.63 -23.35
C ASP A 29 5.70 -5.81 -22.65
N GLY A 30 6.10 -6.83 -23.44
CA GLY A 30 6.92 -7.95 -22.94
C GLY A 30 6.17 -8.97 -22.07
N ALA A 31 4.85 -9.11 -22.28
CA ALA A 31 3.97 -9.97 -21.49
C ALA A 31 4.46 -11.43 -21.43
N THR A 32 4.69 -11.92 -20.22
CA THR A 32 4.96 -13.32 -19.94
C THR A 32 3.67 -14.15 -20.04
N SER A 33 3.77 -15.47 -20.14
CA SER A 33 2.58 -16.35 -20.09
C SER A 33 1.76 -16.16 -18.81
N GLU A 34 2.38 -15.71 -17.73
CA GLU A 34 1.70 -15.43 -16.46
C GLU A 34 0.91 -14.12 -16.53
N ASP A 35 1.45 -13.11 -17.21
CA ASP A 35 0.76 -11.83 -17.45
C ASP A 35 -0.48 -12.01 -18.32
N VAL A 36 -0.41 -12.91 -19.32
CA VAL A 36 -1.58 -13.26 -20.17
C VAL A 36 -2.69 -13.90 -19.33
N VAL A 37 -2.37 -14.85 -18.45
CA VAL A 37 -3.36 -15.46 -17.56
C VAL A 37 -3.96 -14.43 -16.62
N LEU A 38 -3.14 -13.53 -16.06
CA LEU A 38 -3.62 -12.45 -15.19
C LEU A 38 -4.59 -11.53 -15.94
N GLN A 39 -4.27 -11.16 -17.18
CA GLN A 39 -5.11 -10.33 -18.03
C GLN A 39 -6.44 -11.02 -18.35
N GLU A 40 -6.44 -12.31 -18.68
CA GLU A 40 -7.66 -13.09 -18.89
C GLU A 40 -8.55 -13.10 -17.64
N GLU A 41 -7.96 -13.28 -16.45
CA GLU A 41 -8.71 -13.23 -15.19
C GLU A 41 -9.32 -11.85 -14.91
N VAL A 42 -8.57 -10.77 -15.19
CA VAL A 42 -9.09 -9.40 -15.05
C VAL A 42 -10.26 -9.16 -16.00
N VAL A 43 -10.12 -9.53 -17.28
CA VAL A 43 -11.18 -9.35 -18.29
C VAL A 43 -12.44 -10.12 -17.92
N GLN A 44 -12.30 -11.32 -17.32
CA GLN A 44 -13.44 -12.11 -16.85
C GLN A 44 -14.12 -11.50 -15.61
N LEU A 45 -13.33 -11.03 -14.63
CA LEU A 45 -13.87 -10.58 -13.34
C LEU A 45 -14.41 -9.15 -13.38
N LEU A 46 -13.86 -8.28 -14.22
CA LEU A 46 -14.27 -6.88 -14.32
C LEU A 46 -15.78 -6.68 -14.58
N PRO A 47 -16.42 -7.34 -15.58
CA PRO A 47 -17.86 -7.23 -15.77
C PRO A 47 -18.65 -7.79 -14.57
N MET A 48 -18.17 -8.86 -13.93
CA MET A 48 -18.83 -9.43 -12.76
C MET A 48 -18.80 -8.47 -11.56
N VAL A 49 -17.70 -7.74 -11.36
CA VAL A 49 -17.58 -6.69 -10.34
C VAL A 49 -18.55 -5.55 -10.62
N ASN A 50 -18.67 -5.13 -11.89
CA ASN A 50 -19.63 -4.09 -12.29
C ASN A 50 -21.08 -4.52 -12.05
N GLU A 51 -21.43 -5.76 -12.39
CA GLU A 51 -22.75 -6.34 -12.09
C GLU A 51 -23.03 -6.42 -10.59
N ALA A 52 -22.06 -6.88 -9.79
CA ALA A 52 -22.19 -6.94 -8.33
C ALA A 52 -22.43 -5.55 -7.72
N ASN A 53 -21.73 -4.52 -8.21
CA ASN A 53 -21.95 -3.14 -7.78
C ASN A 53 -23.35 -2.63 -8.17
N ALA A 54 -23.81 -2.90 -9.39
CA ALA A 54 -25.15 -2.51 -9.84
C ALA A 54 -26.25 -3.15 -8.96
N MET A 55 -26.13 -4.45 -8.67
CA MET A 55 -27.06 -5.14 -7.77
C MET A 55 -27.00 -4.58 -6.35
N SER A 56 -25.80 -4.28 -5.81
CA SER A 56 -25.64 -3.67 -4.49
C SER A 56 -26.35 -2.31 -4.39
N ASP A 57 -26.27 -1.49 -5.44
CA ASP A 57 -26.91 -0.18 -5.52
C ASP A 57 -28.44 -0.29 -5.60
N GLU A 58 -28.97 -1.19 -6.44
CA GLU A 58 -30.42 -1.40 -6.58
C GLU A 58 -31.05 -1.99 -5.31
N LEU A 59 -30.40 -2.98 -4.71
CA LEU A 59 -30.84 -3.64 -3.47
C LEU A 59 -30.49 -2.83 -2.22
N LYS A 60 -29.80 -1.68 -2.36
CA LYS A 60 -29.37 -0.78 -1.27
C LYS A 60 -28.55 -1.48 -0.18
N LYS A 61 -27.68 -2.41 -0.58
CA LYS A 61 -26.81 -3.18 0.33
C LYS A 61 -25.60 -2.38 0.84
N LYS A 62 -25.30 -1.23 0.22
CA LYS A 62 -24.30 -0.23 0.69
C LYS A 62 -22.85 -0.73 0.71
N VAL A 63 -22.50 -1.63 -0.19
CA VAL A 63 -21.14 -2.13 -0.36
C VAL A 63 -20.65 -1.93 -1.79
N GLN A 64 -19.34 -1.77 -1.95
CA GLN A 64 -18.68 -1.54 -3.24
C GLN A 64 -17.60 -2.60 -3.46
N PHE A 65 -17.49 -3.08 -4.69
CA PHE A 65 -16.52 -4.07 -5.13
C PHE A 65 -15.51 -3.42 -6.08
N GLU A 66 -14.22 -3.71 -5.89
CA GLU A 66 -13.10 -3.22 -6.70
C GLU A 66 -12.16 -4.41 -7.00
N LEU A 67 -11.66 -4.52 -8.23
CA LEU A 67 -10.57 -5.46 -8.53
C LEU A 67 -9.26 -5.00 -7.90
N ALA A 68 -8.49 -5.94 -7.40
CA ALA A 68 -7.20 -5.68 -6.79
C ALA A 68 -6.17 -6.73 -7.24
N LEU A 69 -5.05 -6.25 -7.78
CA LEU A 69 -3.91 -7.09 -8.14
C LEU A 69 -2.96 -7.14 -6.95
N ILE A 70 -2.70 -8.34 -6.43
CA ILE A 70 -1.91 -8.52 -5.22
C ILE A 70 -0.62 -9.26 -5.58
N SER A 71 0.51 -8.57 -5.42
CA SER A 71 1.83 -9.18 -5.63
C SER A 71 2.13 -10.24 -4.57
N PRO A 72 3.01 -11.21 -4.85
CA PRO A 72 3.45 -12.16 -3.82
C PRO A 72 4.03 -11.46 -2.57
N GLN A 73 4.80 -10.38 -2.73
CA GLN A 73 5.40 -9.66 -1.60
C GLN A 73 4.33 -8.98 -0.73
N ALA A 74 3.27 -8.45 -1.33
CA ALA A 74 2.12 -7.92 -0.60
C ALA A 74 1.37 -8.98 0.20
N ARG A 75 1.50 -10.27 -0.17
CA ARG A 75 0.93 -11.42 0.54
C ARG A 75 1.89 -12.04 1.56
N GLY A 76 3.07 -11.44 1.75
CA GLY A 76 4.09 -11.97 2.64
C GLY A 76 4.96 -13.07 2.01
N LEU A 77 4.87 -13.27 0.69
CA LEU A 77 5.61 -14.29 -0.03
C LEU A 77 6.86 -13.69 -0.69
N LYS A 78 7.97 -14.43 -0.64
CA LYS A 78 9.22 -14.03 -1.33
C LYS A 78 9.03 -14.04 -2.85
N ASP A 79 8.48 -15.14 -3.35
CA ASP A 79 8.28 -15.44 -4.76
C ASP A 79 6.84 -15.92 -5.00
N GLY A 80 6.36 -15.81 -6.24
CA GLY A 80 5.04 -16.27 -6.62
C GLY A 80 4.46 -15.44 -7.77
N LYS A 81 3.20 -15.73 -8.11
CA LYS A 81 2.48 -14.99 -9.14
C LYS A 81 1.67 -13.86 -8.50
N THR A 82 1.45 -12.79 -9.25
CA THR A 82 0.42 -11.80 -8.91
C THR A 82 -0.94 -12.48 -9.01
N GLU A 83 -1.83 -12.20 -8.06
CA GLU A 83 -3.18 -12.78 -8.02
C GLU A 83 -4.24 -11.68 -8.13
N VAL A 84 -5.32 -11.96 -8.86
CA VAL A 84 -6.50 -11.09 -8.91
C VAL A 84 -7.41 -11.43 -7.74
N MET A 85 -7.68 -10.44 -6.89
CA MET A 85 -8.67 -10.52 -5.82
C MET A 85 -9.75 -9.46 -6.00
N VAL A 86 -10.86 -9.60 -5.28
CA VAL A 86 -11.92 -8.61 -5.21
C VAL A 86 -11.94 -7.99 -3.82
N LYS A 87 -11.71 -6.68 -3.77
CA LYS A 87 -11.92 -5.87 -2.57
C LYS A 87 -13.39 -5.56 -2.44
N MET A 88 -13.97 -5.87 -1.29
CA MET A 88 -15.29 -5.40 -0.87
C MET A 88 -15.09 -4.28 0.15
N LEU A 89 -15.77 -3.14 -0.01
CA LEU A 89 -15.70 -1.97 0.87
C LEU A 89 -17.10 -1.60 1.35
N ASN A 90 -17.28 -1.38 2.65
CA ASN A 90 -18.41 -0.66 3.19
C ASN A 90 -18.02 0.81 3.41
N PRO A 91 -18.50 1.76 2.58
CA PRO A 91 -18.10 3.16 2.67
C PRO A 91 -18.58 3.85 3.95
N GLN A 92 -19.58 3.29 4.66
CA GLN A 92 -20.14 3.89 5.87
C GLN A 92 -19.26 3.63 7.09
N THR A 93 -18.69 2.43 7.18
CA THR A 93 -17.83 2.02 8.29
C THR A 93 -16.35 2.16 7.96
N GLY A 94 -16.00 2.21 6.67
CA GLY A 94 -14.62 2.11 6.20
C GLY A 94 -14.07 0.69 6.26
N ASN A 95 -14.91 -0.31 6.56
CA ASN A 95 -14.47 -1.70 6.60
C ASN A 95 -14.25 -2.24 5.20
N GLU A 96 -13.16 -2.96 5.01
CA GLU A 96 -12.80 -3.61 3.76
C GLU A 96 -12.46 -5.08 3.94
N TRP A 97 -12.73 -5.87 2.92
CA TRP A 97 -12.43 -7.30 2.88
C TRP A 97 -11.82 -7.66 1.53
N MET A 98 -10.93 -8.65 1.55
CA MET A 98 -10.30 -9.20 0.34
C MET A 98 -10.85 -10.58 0.10
N TRP A 99 -11.45 -10.79 -1.06
CA TRP A 99 -11.97 -12.08 -1.49
C TRP A 99 -11.14 -12.63 -2.63
N ASP A 100 -10.78 -13.91 -2.52
CA ASP A 100 -10.24 -14.63 -3.65
C ASP A 100 -11.29 -14.78 -4.76
N ARG A 101 -10.82 -15.11 -5.96
CA ARG A 101 -11.63 -15.29 -7.16
C ARG A 101 -12.80 -16.25 -6.94
N ASN A 102 -12.57 -17.40 -6.31
CA ASN A 102 -13.60 -18.43 -6.15
C ASN A 102 -14.70 -17.97 -5.18
N LYS A 103 -14.30 -17.37 -4.06
CA LYS A 103 -15.23 -16.80 -3.09
C LYS A 103 -16.11 -15.74 -3.73
N PHE A 104 -15.52 -14.81 -4.49
CA PHE A 104 -16.29 -13.78 -5.18
C PHE A 104 -17.26 -14.35 -6.22
N ILE A 105 -16.81 -15.27 -7.09
CA ILE A 105 -17.67 -15.90 -8.10
C ILE A 105 -18.87 -16.60 -7.44
N ASN A 106 -18.62 -17.36 -6.38
CA ASN A 106 -19.68 -18.05 -5.64
C ASN A 106 -20.67 -17.05 -5.02
N ARG A 107 -20.17 -15.98 -4.38
CA ARG A 107 -21.03 -14.92 -3.83
C ARG A 107 -21.82 -14.21 -4.91
N LYS A 108 -21.22 -13.96 -6.07
CA LYS A 108 -21.89 -13.30 -7.21
C LYS A 108 -23.09 -14.10 -7.70
N PHE A 109 -23.00 -15.43 -7.78
CA PHE A 109 -24.16 -16.26 -8.13
C PHE A 109 -25.31 -16.10 -7.13
N LEU A 110 -24.99 -16.07 -5.83
CA LEU A 110 -26.00 -15.82 -4.79
C LEU A 110 -26.57 -14.39 -4.87
N MET A 111 -25.77 -13.39 -5.23
CA MET A 111 -26.24 -12.02 -5.47
C MET A 111 -27.24 -11.98 -6.63
N GLN A 112 -26.98 -12.72 -7.71
CA GLN A 112 -27.87 -12.80 -8.87
C GLN A 112 -29.20 -13.47 -8.52
N GLU A 113 -29.18 -14.57 -7.75
CA GLU A 113 -30.38 -15.23 -7.26
C GLU A 113 -31.22 -14.30 -6.38
N MET A 114 -30.57 -13.63 -5.40
CA MET A 114 -31.23 -12.64 -4.56
C MET A 114 -31.85 -11.50 -5.38
N TYR A 115 -31.13 -10.98 -6.38
CA TYR A 115 -31.62 -9.92 -7.25
C TYR A 115 -32.79 -10.38 -8.13
N GLN A 116 -32.75 -11.61 -8.63
CA GLN A 116 -33.86 -12.17 -9.42
C GLN A 116 -35.14 -12.26 -8.58
N ASN A 117 -35.05 -12.78 -7.35
CA ASN A 117 -36.20 -12.86 -6.44
C ASN A 117 -36.77 -11.47 -6.12
N TYR A 118 -35.90 -10.46 -5.95
CA TYR A 118 -36.32 -9.06 -5.78
C TYR A 118 -37.12 -8.54 -6.98
N ILE A 119 -36.67 -8.82 -8.21
CA ILE A 119 -37.36 -8.40 -9.45
C ILE A 119 -38.69 -9.13 -9.65
N GLU A 120 -38.77 -10.41 -9.25
CA GLU A 120 -40.00 -11.21 -9.29
C GLU A 120 -41.02 -10.78 -8.22
N GLY A 121 -40.59 -9.97 -7.26
CA GLY A 121 -41.45 -9.44 -6.19
C GLY A 121 -41.70 -10.44 -5.07
N ASP A 122 -40.80 -11.41 -4.86
CA ASP A 122 -40.87 -12.35 -3.74
C ASP A 122 -40.67 -11.61 -2.42
N ASP A 123 -41.60 -11.71 -1.48
CA ASP A 123 -41.54 -10.95 -0.21
C ASP A 123 -40.31 -11.31 0.66
N ASP A 124 -39.74 -12.51 0.48
CA ASP A 124 -38.62 -13.06 1.26
C ASP A 124 -37.25 -12.95 0.55
N TRP A 125 -37.13 -12.10 -0.47
CA TRP A 125 -35.86 -11.89 -1.19
C TRP A 125 -34.74 -11.35 -0.27
N ASP A 126 -35.08 -10.54 0.73
CA ASP A 126 -34.12 -9.93 1.65
C ASP A 126 -33.76 -10.91 2.76
N LEU A 127 -32.66 -11.63 2.54
CA LEU A 127 -32.21 -12.67 3.43
C LEU A 127 -31.64 -12.08 4.75
N PRO A 128 -31.70 -12.84 5.86
CA PRO A 128 -30.97 -12.49 7.08
C PRO A 128 -29.48 -12.26 6.83
N GLN A 129 -28.86 -11.41 7.63
CA GLN A 129 -27.48 -10.95 7.47
C GLN A 129 -26.46 -12.08 7.24
N GLU A 130 -26.57 -13.19 7.96
CA GLU A 130 -25.63 -14.33 7.84
C GLU A 130 -25.73 -15.06 6.50
N LYS A 131 -26.84 -14.88 5.78
CA LYS A 131 -27.08 -15.44 4.45
C LYS A 131 -26.99 -14.38 3.34
N ASP A 132 -26.78 -13.11 3.70
CA ASP A 132 -26.69 -12.02 2.74
C ASP A 132 -25.36 -12.14 1.97
N PRO A 133 -25.40 -12.32 0.62
CA PRO A 133 -24.20 -12.48 -0.17
C PRO A 133 -23.36 -11.19 -0.24
N PHE A 134 -23.95 -10.03 0.08
CA PHE A 134 -23.28 -8.73 0.19
C PHE A 134 -22.73 -8.43 1.58
N TRP A 135 -22.71 -9.40 2.49
CA TRP A 135 -22.23 -9.20 3.86
C TRP A 135 -21.03 -10.09 4.21
N GLU A 136 -20.13 -9.53 5.01
CA GLU A 136 -18.98 -10.21 5.60
C GLU A 136 -18.79 -9.74 7.06
N PRO A 137 -18.49 -10.64 8.01
CA PRO A 137 -18.24 -10.25 9.39
C PRO A 137 -17.06 -9.27 9.53
N ALA A 138 -17.21 -8.27 10.39
CA ALA A 138 -16.10 -7.37 10.76
C ALA A 138 -14.98 -8.12 11.51
N ASP A 139 -15.32 -9.20 12.22
CA ASP A 139 -14.36 -10.04 12.95
C ASP A 139 -13.59 -11.01 12.03
N THR A 140 -13.82 -11.00 10.71
CA THR A 140 -13.01 -11.77 9.75
C THR A 140 -11.56 -11.30 9.80
N GLU A 141 -10.62 -12.25 9.84
CA GLU A 141 -9.19 -11.96 9.83
C GLU A 141 -8.74 -11.40 8.47
N LEU A 142 -7.94 -10.34 8.51
CA LEU A 142 -7.45 -9.65 7.32
C LEU A 142 -5.97 -9.38 7.44
N LEU A 143 -5.22 -9.64 6.37
CA LEU A 143 -3.85 -9.16 6.24
C LEU A 143 -3.89 -7.65 6.02
N LEU A 144 -3.47 -6.88 7.02
CA LEU A 144 -3.42 -5.42 6.95
C LEU A 144 -2.23 -4.99 6.09
N GLY A 145 -1.07 -5.58 6.36
CA GLY A 145 0.15 -5.27 5.64
C GLY A 145 1.32 -6.15 6.06
N THR A 146 2.44 -5.93 5.39
CA THR A 146 3.68 -6.66 5.62
C THR A 146 4.81 -5.72 6.00
N VAL A 147 5.79 -6.27 6.71
CA VAL A 147 7.01 -5.60 7.14
C VAL A 147 8.18 -6.53 6.88
N HIS A 148 9.31 -5.99 6.43
CA HIS A 148 10.49 -6.77 6.06
C HIS A 148 11.65 -6.39 6.98
N LEU A 149 12.03 -7.29 7.89
CA LEU A 149 13.18 -7.11 8.78
C LEU A 149 14.39 -7.84 8.22
N HIS A 150 15.41 -7.10 7.79
CA HIS A 150 16.61 -7.67 7.18
C HIS A 150 17.49 -8.41 8.20
N LEU A 151 18.09 -9.51 7.78
CA LEU A 151 18.84 -10.42 8.67
C LEU A 151 20.36 -10.22 8.64
N MET A 152 20.84 -9.25 7.87
CA MET A 152 22.27 -9.01 7.65
C MET A 152 23.02 -8.70 8.95
N SER A 153 22.36 -8.04 9.92
CA SER A 153 22.91 -7.80 11.26
C SER A 153 23.24 -9.10 11.98
N VAL A 154 22.31 -10.06 11.98
CA VAL A 154 22.50 -11.40 12.58
C VAL A 154 23.60 -12.18 11.89
N ALA A 155 23.77 -12.01 10.58
CA ALA A 155 24.86 -12.64 9.83
C ALA A 155 26.26 -12.22 10.36
N HIS A 156 26.36 -11.06 11.00
CA HIS A 156 27.58 -10.53 11.62
C HIS A 156 27.55 -10.62 13.16
N LYS A 157 26.54 -11.28 13.74
CA LYS A 157 26.23 -11.29 15.17
C LYS A 157 26.07 -9.87 15.78
N LEU A 158 25.47 -8.96 15.03
CA LEU A 158 25.11 -7.63 15.51
C LEU A 158 23.62 -7.57 15.87
N ASP A 159 23.30 -6.88 16.95
CA ASP A 159 21.93 -6.55 17.34
C ASP A 159 21.36 -5.51 16.36
N SER A 160 20.07 -5.63 16.03
CA SER A 160 19.33 -4.59 15.31
C SER A 160 17.99 -4.33 15.98
N GLU A 161 17.66 -3.07 16.22
CA GLU A 161 16.36 -2.60 16.68
C GLU A 161 15.85 -1.56 15.69
N GLU A 162 14.70 -1.82 15.08
CA GLU A 162 14.18 -1.07 13.94
C GLU A 162 12.72 -0.69 14.16
N THR A 163 12.38 0.55 13.80
CA THR A 163 11.00 1.00 13.60
C THR A 163 10.70 0.98 12.11
N LEU A 164 9.86 0.05 11.69
CA LEU A 164 9.57 -0.23 10.28
C LEU A 164 8.13 0.11 9.90
N THR A 165 7.93 0.53 8.66
CA THR A 165 6.61 0.87 8.13
C THR A 165 5.81 -0.37 7.75
N ILE A 166 4.57 -0.45 8.25
CA ILE A 166 3.58 -1.44 7.85
C ILE A 166 2.95 -0.99 6.54
N THR A 167 3.11 -1.78 5.50
CA THR A 167 2.66 -1.41 4.15
C THR A 167 1.60 -2.38 3.65
N ASN A 168 0.49 -1.87 3.13
CA ASN A 168 -0.56 -2.69 2.55
C ASN A 168 -0.25 -3.12 1.11
N TYR A 169 -1.17 -3.87 0.50
CA TYR A 169 -1.01 -4.36 -0.87
C TYR A 169 -0.90 -3.28 -1.95
N LYS A 170 -1.35 -2.04 -1.67
CA LYS A 170 -1.23 -0.88 -2.57
C LYS A 170 0.06 -0.08 -2.35
N GLY A 171 0.94 -0.52 -1.44
CA GLY A 171 2.12 0.25 -1.07
C GLY A 171 1.81 1.42 -0.11
N VAL A 172 0.60 1.47 0.46
CA VAL A 172 0.19 2.53 1.38
C VAL A 172 0.61 2.18 2.80
N GLU A 173 1.21 3.15 3.47
CA GLU A 173 1.56 3.08 4.89
C GLU A 173 0.32 3.04 5.78
N LEU A 174 0.25 2.02 6.64
CA LEU A 174 -0.84 1.83 7.61
C LEU A 174 -0.44 2.14 9.04
N GLY A 175 0.85 2.29 9.32
CA GLY A 175 1.39 2.45 10.67
C GLY A 175 2.84 1.98 10.74
N HIS A 176 3.36 1.89 11.96
CA HIS A 176 4.74 1.49 12.22
C HIS A 176 4.79 0.36 13.23
N ILE A 177 5.78 -0.52 13.09
CA ILE A 177 6.07 -1.60 14.04
C ILE A 177 7.50 -1.44 14.57
N GLU A 178 7.68 -1.65 15.86
CA GLU A 178 9.01 -1.74 16.48
C GLU A 178 9.35 -3.21 16.71
N CYS A 179 10.45 -3.65 16.10
CA CYS A 179 10.96 -5.00 16.23
C CYS A 179 12.47 -5.00 16.38
N ALA A 180 12.99 -6.05 17.00
CA ALA A 180 14.42 -6.23 17.19
C ALA A 180 14.83 -7.66 16.90
N ILE A 181 16.07 -7.83 16.43
CA ILE A 181 16.71 -9.12 16.28
C ILE A 181 18.09 -9.07 16.94
N GLU A 182 18.30 -9.97 17.89
CA GLU A 182 19.44 -9.92 18.81
C GLU A 182 20.14 -11.29 18.85
N PRO A 183 21.34 -11.41 18.26
CA PRO A 183 22.25 -12.52 18.52
C PRO A 183 22.46 -12.74 20.02
N CYS A 184 22.41 -14.00 20.44
CA CYS A 184 22.41 -14.32 21.87
C CYS A 184 23.11 -15.64 22.17
N SER A 185 23.31 -15.92 23.45
CA SER A 185 23.72 -17.25 23.91
C SER A 185 22.60 -18.28 23.70
N ALA A 186 22.93 -19.57 23.84
CA ALA A 186 21.95 -20.67 23.76
C ALA A 186 20.81 -20.59 24.79
N LYS A 187 20.94 -19.75 25.83
CA LYS A 187 19.89 -19.50 26.84
C LYS A 187 19.19 -18.15 26.68
N GLY A 188 19.46 -17.40 25.60
CA GLY A 188 18.86 -16.09 25.33
C GLY A 188 19.52 -14.91 26.06
N GLY A 189 20.60 -15.15 26.82
CA GLY A 189 21.41 -14.09 27.43
C GLY A 189 22.27 -13.35 26.40
N PRO A 190 22.65 -12.09 26.66
CA PRO A 190 23.43 -11.26 25.75
C PRO A 190 24.79 -11.87 25.44
N LEU A 191 25.31 -11.58 24.24
CA LEU A 191 26.69 -11.88 23.87
C LEU A 191 27.64 -10.79 24.42
N PRO A 192 28.94 -11.09 24.58
CA PRO A 192 29.97 -10.07 24.81
C PRO A 192 30.00 -9.03 23.67
N GLU A 193 30.37 -7.78 23.98
CA GLU A 193 30.40 -6.68 22.99
C GLU A 193 31.32 -6.97 21.79
N ASP A 194 32.38 -7.75 21.98
CA ASP A 194 33.35 -8.12 20.95
C ASP A 194 33.04 -9.47 20.26
N ASP A 195 31.87 -10.08 20.50
CA ASP A 195 31.46 -11.37 19.88
C ASP A 195 30.70 -11.13 18.56
N PHE A 196 31.41 -10.54 17.60
CA PHE A 196 30.95 -10.37 16.22
C PHE A 196 31.83 -11.15 15.23
N VAL A 197 31.37 -11.28 13.99
CA VAL A 197 32.17 -11.88 12.90
C VAL A 197 32.34 -10.87 11.76
N ASP A 198 33.53 -10.80 11.19
CA ASP A 198 33.82 -9.91 10.04
C ASP A 198 33.21 -10.48 8.75
N SER A 199 33.31 -11.79 8.57
CA SER A 199 32.68 -12.51 7.46
C SER A 199 31.59 -13.47 7.96
N PRO A 200 30.36 -13.41 7.40
CA PRO A 200 29.29 -14.36 7.74
C PRO A 200 29.64 -15.83 7.50
N ASP A 201 30.58 -16.12 6.59
CA ASP A 201 31.04 -17.49 6.32
C ASP A 201 31.75 -18.12 7.53
N GLU A 202 32.26 -17.32 8.46
CA GLU A 202 32.87 -17.82 9.70
C GLU A 202 31.86 -18.54 10.60
N LEU A 203 30.56 -18.25 10.44
CA LEU A 203 29.50 -18.93 11.20
C LEU A 203 29.31 -20.38 10.77
N ILE A 204 29.76 -20.78 9.57
CA ILE A 204 29.51 -22.12 9.03
C ILE A 204 30.11 -23.19 9.94
N GLY A 205 29.28 -24.16 10.30
CA GLY A 205 29.66 -25.24 11.24
C GLY A 205 29.59 -24.84 12.71
N GLN A 206 29.41 -23.56 13.04
CA GLN A 206 29.21 -23.09 14.41
C GLN A 206 27.74 -23.17 14.85
N GLU A 207 27.49 -22.83 16.11
CA GLU A 207 26.14 -22.63 16.64
C GLU A 207 25.76 -21.15 16.55
N LEU A 208 24.54 -20.87 16.10
CA LEU A 208 23.98 -19.52 16.10
C LEU A 208 22.63 -19.50 16.82
N HIS A 209 22.47 -18.53 17.71
CA HIS A 209 21.23 -18.26 18.42
C HIS A 209 20.92 -16.79 18.31
N PHE A 210 19.64 -16.47 18.13
CA PHE A 210 19.17 -15.11 18.19
C PHE A 210 17.72 -15.07 18.68
N LYS A 211 17.34 -13.93 19.25
CA LYS A 211 15.97 -13.62 19.62
C LYS A 211 15.35 -12.71 18.59
N MET A 212 14.13 -13.02 18.18
CA MET A 212 13.26 -12.10 17.47
C MET A 212 12.28 -11.49 18.49
N LYS A 213 12.21 -10.16 18.51
CA LYS A 213 11.28 -9.40 19.34
C LYS A 213 10.34 -8.59 18.46
N ILE A 214 9.05 -8.62 18.80
CA ILE A 214 8.07 -7.70 18.26
C ILE A 214 7.48 -6.96 19.45
N ASN A 215 7.94 -5.72 19.64
CA ASN A 215 7.62 -4.95 20.83
C ASN A 215 6.18 -4.44 20.74
N HIS A 216 5.90 -3.67 19.69
CA HIS A 216 4.64 -2.96 19.56
C HIS A 216 4.39 -2.44 18.15
N ALA A 217 3.14 -2.12 17.82
CA ALA A 217 2.79 -1.34 16.63
C ALA A 217 2.05 -0.05 17.01
N ARG A 218 2.16 0.98 16.17
CA ARG A 218 1.53 2.29 16.34
C ARG A 218 0.88 2.76 15.07
N GLY A 219 -0.21 3.50 15.24
CA GLY A 219 -0.87 4.22 14.14
C GLY A 219 -1.67 3.36 13.18
N LEU A 220 -2.04 2.12 13.57
CA LEU A 220 -2.89 1.26 12.75
C LEU A 220 -4.23 1.96 12.41
N PRO A 221 -4.90 1.60 11.29
CA PRO A 221 -6.13 2.26 10.85
C PRO A 221 -7.24 2.25 11.91
N GLN A 222 -8.04 3.33 11.95
CA GLN A 222 -9.07 3.54 12.99
C GLN A 222 -10.17 2.48 13.02
N ASN A 223 -10.43 1.82 11.90
CA ASN A 223 -11.40 0.75 11.77
C ASN A 223 -10.86 -0.59 12.29
N ILE A 224 -9.59 -0.72 12.65
CA ILE A 224 -9.03 -1.95 13.22
C ILE A 224 -9.31 -2.00 14.73
N ALA A 225 -9.93 -3.08 15.17
CA ALA A 225 -10.25 -3.36 16.57
C ALA A 225 -9.13 -4.15 17.24
N LYS A 226 -8.69 -5.23 16.58
CA LYS A 226 -7.71 -6.18 17.09
C LYS A 226 -6.63 -6.42 16.06
N SER A 227 -5.43 -6.70 16.51
CA SER A 227 -4.32 -7.05 15.63
C SER A 227 -3.36 -8.04 16.27
N TYR A 228 -2.67 -8.81 15.43
CA TYR A 228 -1.55 -9.68 15.81
C TYR A 228 -0.53 -9.72 14.67
N CYS A 229 0.65 -10.25 14.96
CA CYS A 229 1.68 -10.45 13.96
C CYS A 229 1.96 -11.94 13.80
N GLN A 230 2.33 -12.36 12.59
CA GLN A 230 2.87 -13.68 12.34
C GLN A 230 4.05 -13.63 11.39
N TYR A 231 4.98 -14.56 11.53
CA TYR A 231 6.16 -14.63 10.68
C TYR A 231 6.73 -16.04 10.66
N LYS A 232 7.60 -16.30 9.69
CA LYS A 232 8.39 -17.53 9.55
C LYS A 232 9.86 -17.18 9.47
N VAL A 233 10.70 -18.06 10.00
CA VAL A 233 12.15 -17.94 9.92
C VAL A 233 12.69 -19.17 9.20
N TYR A 234 13.65 -18.96 8.31
CA TYR A 234 14.48 -20.01 7.69
C TYR A 234 13.92 -21.45 7.69
N LEU A 235 13.29 -21.85 6.60
CA LEU A 235 12.74 -23.22 6.39
C LEU A 235 11.67 -23.65 7.41
N ASP A 236 11.20 -22.79 8.31
CA ASP A 236 10.05 -23.08 9.17
C ASP A 236 8.78 -23.27 8.33
N ASN A 237 8.08 -24.36 8.59
CA ASN A 237 6.79 -24.64 7.94
C ASN A 237 5.62 -23.94 8.67
N GLU A 238 5.76 -23.70 9.97
CA GLU A 238 4.72 -23.13 10.82
C GLU A 238 4.98 -21.66 11.13
N TYR A 239 3.91 -20.87 11.19
CA TYR A 239 3.98 -19.48 11.60
C TYR A 239 4.17 -19.36 13.11
N VAL A 240 5.13 -18.54 13.52
CA VAL A 240 5.16 -17.99 14.88
C VAL A 240 4.16 -16.85 14.94
N LYS A 241 3.22 -16.91 15.89
CA LYS A 241 2.17 -15.89 16.08
C LYS A 241 2.33 -15.17 17.41
N THR A 242 2.12 -13.86 17.40
CA THR A 242 1.97 -13.07 18.64
C THR A 242 0.55 -13.21 19.20
N PRO A 243 0.33 -12.87 20.49
CA PRO A 243 -1.02 -12.70 21.00
C PRO A 243 -1.79 -11.60 20.26
N GLU A 244 -3.10 -11.79 20.09
CA GLU A 244 -3.99 -10.77 19.54
C GLU A 244 -4.30 -9.70 20.59
N VAL A 245 -4.16 -8.43 20.20
CA VAL A 245 -4.31 -7.27 21.07
C VAL A 245 -5.38 -6.33 20.54
N GLU A 246 -6.32 -5.94 21.41
CA GLU A 246 -7.40 -5.01 21.11
C GLU A 246 -6.94 -3.55 21.28
N SER A 247 -6.29 -3.00 20.26
CA SER A 247 -5.82 -1.62 20.23
C SER A 247 -5.37 -1.24 18.81
N MET A 248 -5.49 0.04 18.46
CA MET A 248 -4.81 0.61 17.28
C MET A 248 -3.31 0.85 17.52
N ASN A 249 -2.89 0.77 18.78
CA ASN A 249 -1.50 0.88 19.24
C ASN A 249 -1.17 -0.34 20.10
N PRO A 250 -1.14 -1.56 19.52
CA PRO A 250 -0.95 -2.79 20.27
C PRO A 250 0.47 -2.86 20.86
N ASN A 251 0.57 -3.40 22.08
CA ASN A 251 1.84 -3.83 22.67
C ASN A 251 1.87 -5.35 22.64
N PHE A 252 2.66 -5.92 21.75
CA PHE A 252 2.73 -7.37 21.58
C PHE A 252 3.67 -8.00 22.61
N THR A 253 4.76 -7.31 22.96
CA THR A 253 5.80 -7.77 23.91
C THR A 253 6.18 -9.22 23.62
N HIS A 254 6.33 -9.54 22.34
CA HIS A 254 6.60 -10.89 21.87
C HIS A 254 8.11 -11.11 21.77
N GLU A 255 8.57 -12.26 22.25
CA GLU A 255 9.95 -12.71 22.15
C GLU A 255 9.99 -14.18 21.77
N LYS A 256 10.83 -14.52 20.78
CA LYS A 256 11.07 -15.91 20.38
C LYS A 256 12.55 -16.15 20.14
N LEU A 257 13.08 -17.18 20.79
CA LEU A 257 14.45 -17.65 20.62
C LEU A 257 14.54 -18.69 19.49
N PHE A 258 15.53 -18.52 18.61
CA PHE A 258 15.84 -19.44 17.52
C PHE A 258 17.20 -20.10 17.73
N HIS A 259 17.30 -21.35 17.30
CA HIS A 259 18.53 -22.15 17.45
C HIS A 259 18.91 -22.83 16.14
N PHE A 260 20.12 -22.54 15.66
CA PHE A 260 20.70 -23.17 14.47
C PHE A 260 22.01 -23.85 14.84
N LYS A 261 22.02 -25.19 14.73
CA LYS A 261 23.15 -26.04 15.11
C LYS A 261 23.22 -27.27 14.17
N PRO A 262 24.20 -27.35 13.26
CA PRO A 262 25.16 -26.31 12.88
C PRO A 262 24.52 -25.26 11.96
N VAL A 263 25.17 -24.10 11.83
CA VAL A 263 24.92 -23.16 10.73
C VAL A 263 25.43 -23.73 9.42
N THR A 264 24.60 -23.70 8.38
CA THR A 264 24.93 -24.16 7.03
C THR A 264 25.22 -22.99 6.09
N GLN A 265 25.88 -23.23 4.96
CA GLN A 265 26.06 -22.19 3.91
C GLN A 265 24.72 -21.61 3.45
N GLN A 266 23.68 -22.44 3.35
CA GLN A 266 22.34 -21.99 2.97
C GLN A 266 21.74 -21.03 4.00
N LEU A 267 21.97 -21.29 5.31
CA LEU A 267 21.54 -20.38 6.36
C LEU A 267 22.31 -19.06 6.29
N VAL A 268 23.63 -19.09 6.06
CA VAL A 268 24.42 -17.86 5.87
C VAL A 268 23.88 -17.03 4.72
N GLY A 269 23.63 -17.64 3.55
CA GLY A 269 23.03 -16.92 2.42
C GLY A 269 21.63 -16.38 2.72
N TYR A 270 20.82 -17.10 3.49
CA TYR A 270 19.53 -16.59 3.96
C TYR A 270 19.70 -15.37 4.87
N LEU A 271 20.62 -15.40 5.83
CA LEU A 271 20.87 -14.28 6.73
C LEU A 271 21.42 -13.05 5.99
N GLN A 272 22.24 -13.24 4.95
CA GLN A 272 22.81 -12.13 4.17
C GLN A 272 21.78 -11.46 3.25
N ASP A 273 21.00 -12.26 2.52
CA ASP A 273 20.22 -11.74 1.39
C ASP A 273 18.71 -11.66 1.65
N SER A 274 18.22 -12.26 2.74
CA SER A 274 16.78 -12.34 3.02
C SER A 274 16.35 -11.48 4.20
N ALA A 275 15.04 -11.30 4.29
CA ALA A 275 14.36 -10.65 5.41
C ALA A 275 13.36 -11.62 6.04
N ILE A 276 13.11 -11.46 7.33
CA ILE A 276 11.90 -12.01 7.95
C ILE A 276 10.74 -11.13 7.49
N VAL A 277 9.76 -11.75 6.86
CA VAL A 277 8.51 -11.08 6.51
C VAL A 277 7.54 -11.23 7.67
N ILE A 278 7.26 -10.11 8.33
CA ILE A 278 6.30 -10.01 9.40
C ILE A 278 4.97 -9.60 8.77
N GLU A 279 3.98 -10.46 8.87
CA GLU A 279 2.62 -10.20 8.45
C GLU A 279 1.82 -9.61 9.62
N VAL A 280 1.23 -8.44 9.42
CA VAL A 280 0.36 -7.79 10.41
C VAL A 280 -1.09 -8.09 10.04
N TRP A 281 -1.74 -8.88 10.88
CA TRP A 281 -3.14 -9.28 10.71
C TRP A 281 -4.03 -8.50 11.67
N GLY A 282 -5.29 -8.33 11.30
CA GLY A 282 -6.26 -7.68 12.17
C GLY A 282 -7.70 -8.03 11.88
N ARG A 283 -8.55 -7.56 12.80
CA ARG A 283 -10.00 -7.66 12.75
C ARG A 283 -10.59 -6.27 12.87
N GLN A 284 -11.65 -6.02 12.13
CA GLN A 284 -12.26 -4.70 12.03
C GLN A 284 -13.27 -4.47 13.15
N LYS A 285 -13.57 -3.21 13.43
CA LYS A 285 -14.61 -2.82 14.37
C LYS A 285 -15.98 -3.21 13.81
N GLY A 286 -16.77 -3.85 14.66
CA GLY A 286 -18.16 -4.17 14.35
C GLY A 286 -19.02 -2.92 14.15
N GLU A 287 -20.14 -3.10 13.45
CA GLU A 287 -21.13 -2.06 13.18
C GLU A 287 -21.91 -1.73 14.47
N GLY A 288 -21.29 -0.94 15.35
CA GLY A 288 -21.91 -0.53 16.62
C GLY A 288 -21.08 0.41 17.49
N GLY A 289 -19.86 0.79 17.08
CA GLY A 289 -18.88 1.42 17.96
C GLY A 289 -18.47 2.88 17.70
N SER A 290 -19.05 3.59 16.71
CA SER A 290 -18.64 4.98 16.43
C SER A 290 -19.84 5.92 16.33
N LYS A 291 -20.21 6.53 17.47
CA LYS A 291 -20.76 7.89 17.49
C LYS A 291 -19.59 8.87 17.50
N GLY A 292 -18.82 8.90 16.42
CA GLY A 292 -17.83 9.92 16.14
C GLY A 292 -18.32 10.78 14.98
N THR A 293 -18.49 12.08 15.21
CA THR A 293 -18.84 13.08 14.19
C THR A 293 -17.90 13.00 12.99
N SER A 294 -18.32 12.35 11.91
CA SER A 294 -17.71 12.47 10.59
C SER A 294 -18.41 13.58 9.81
N ALA A 295 -17.65 14.62 9.46
CA ALA A 295 -18.06 15.57 8.45
C ALA A 295 -18.13 14.84 7.09
N PRO A 296 -19.17 15.07 6.26
CA PRO A 296 -19.34 14.33 5.03
C PRO A 296 -18.21 14.63 4.03
N ILE A 297 -17.57 13.56 3.54
CA ILE A 297 -16.66 13.58 2.39
C ILE A 297 -17.50 13.99 1.17
N LYS A 298 -17.11 15.09 0.51
CA LYS A 298 -17.78 15.61 -0.69
C LYS A 298 -17.65 14.57 -1.83
N ALA A 299 -18.80 14.06 -2.29
CA ALA A 299 -18.91 13.38 -3.57
C ALA A 299 -18.59 14.33 -4.74
N PRO A 300 -18.04 13.84 -5.86
CA PRO A 300 -17.80 14.64 -7.05
C PRO A 300 -19.13 15.11 -7.68
N ALA A 301 -19.16 16.37 -8.07
CA ALA A 301 -20.35 17.08 -8.52
C ALA A 301 -20.92 16.49 -9.82
N LYS A 302 -22.20 16.07 -9.78
CA LYS A 302 -23.04 15.91 -10.97
C LYS A 302 -23.33 17.30 -11.56
N VAL A 303 -23.05 17.46 -12.85
CA VAL A 303 -23.41 18.63 -13.66
C VAL A 303 -24.92 18.55 -13.94
N GLU A 304 -25.71 19.27 -13.16
CA GLU A 304 -27.13 19.53 -13.49
C GLU A 304 -27.26 20.89 -14.18
N LYS A 305 -27.79 20.85 -15.41
CA LYS A 305 -28.21 22.03 -16.17
C LYS A 305 -29.38 22.69 -15.44
N LYS A 306 -29.21 23.93 -14.98
CA LYS A 306 -30.32 24.79 -14.52
C LYS A 306 -30.74 25.73 -15.64
N GLU A 307 -31.96 25.51 -16.14
CA GLU A 307 -32.72 26.51 -16.90
C GLU A 307 -33.14 27.67 -15.98
N GLN A 308 -33.00 28.89 -16.50
CA GLN A 308 -33.43 30.12 -15.87
C GLN A 308 -34.90 30.40 -16.18
N GLN A 309 -35.71 30.62 -15.15
CA GLN A 309 -36.90 31.48 -15.27
C GLN A 309 -36.95 32.49 -14.13
N THR A 310 -37.00 33.74 -14.56
CA THR A 310 -37.13 34.98 -13.80
C THR A 310 -38.58 35.19 -13.35
N LYS A 311 -38.78 35.76 -12.14
CA LYS A 311 -39.82 36.76 -11.87
C LYS A 311 -39.57 37.51 -10.55
N LYS A 312 -39.96 38.79 -10.58
CA LYS A 312 -39.73 39.91 -9.66
C LYS A 312 -40.80 39.98 -8.56
N ASP A 313 -40.45 40.52 -7.37
CA ASP A 313 -40.96 41.78 -6.77
C ASP A 313 -40.64 41.82 -5.23
N VAL A 314 -39.81 42.77 -4.75
CA VAL A 314 -40.14 44.05 -4.05
C VAL A 314 -40.83 43.83 -2.69
N GLY A 315 -40.15 43.99 -1.54
CA GLY A 315 -40.02 45.27 -0.80
C GLY A 315 -40.07 45.06 0.73
N PRO A 316 -39.79 46.08 1.57
CA PRO A 316 -38.68 46.02 2.55
C PRO A 316 -39.08 46.20 4.03
N ALA A 317 -38.20 45.81 4.99
CA ALA A 317 -37.96 46.55 6.25
C ALA A 317 -36.92 45.88 7.19
N LYS A 318 -35.98 46.70 7.68
CA LYS A 318 -35.26 46.64 8.98
C LYS A 318 -35.37 48.08 9.56
N PRO A 319 -35.12 48.40 10.85
CA PRO A 319 -34.06 47.83 11.71
C PRO A 319 -34.35 47.75 13.23
N ALA A 320 -33.44 47.14 14.02
CA ALA A 320 -32.83 47.71 15.24
C ALA A 320 -32.12 46.67 16.15
N VAL A 321 -30.79 46.85 16.27
CA VAL A 321 -29.86 46.73 17.43
C VAL A 321 -30.17 45.82 18.64
N ALA A 322 -29.24 44.91 18.99
CA ALA A 322 -28.21 45.13 20.03
C ALA A 322 -27.24 43.93 20.24
N ALA A 323 -25.94 44.24 20.17
CA ALA A 323 -24.76 43.71 20.88
C ALA A 323 -24.57 42.20 21.19
N SER A 324 -23.50 41.63 20.62
CA SER A 324 -22.32 41.19 21.41
C SER A 324 -21.09 41.04 20.51
N ALA A 325 -19.97 41.61 20.96
CA ALA A 325 -18.67 41.57 20.32
C ALA A 325 -17.81 40.50 20.97
N ALA A 326 -17.29 39.57 20.17
CA ALA A 326 -15.99 38.91 20.29
C ALA A 326 -15.95 37.74 19.30
N THR A 327 -14.78 37.50 18.69
CA THR A 327 -14.44 36.33 17.84
C THR A 327 -14.51 36.56 16.32
N VAL A 328 -13.72 37.49 15.78
CA VAL A 328 -13.21 37.39 14.40
C VAL A 328 -11.81 38.01 14.36
N SER A 329 -10.75 37.19 14.45
CA SER A 329 -9.37 37.61 14.08
C SER A 329 -8.37 36.45 13.91
N ASN A 330 -8.74 35.17 13.97
CA ASN A 330 -7.76 34.06 13.81
C ASN A 330 -7.83 33.29 12.49
N ASN A 331 -8.92 33.38 11.71
CA ASN A 331 -9.06 32.57 10.49
C ASN A 331 -8.36 33.16 9.24
N ASP A 332 -8.20 34.48 9.15
CA ASP A 332 -7.58 35.12 7.98
C ASP A 332 -6.05 34.99 7.95
N THR A 333 -5.41 34.88 9.12
CA THR A 333 -3.95 34.70 9.21
C THR A 333 -3.52 33.27 8.88
N GLN A 334 -4.36 32.28 9.21
CA GLN A 334 -4.08 30.87 8.96
C GLN A 334 -4.32 30.50 7.48
N THR A 335 -5.37 31.07 6.86
CA THR A 335 -5.64 30.89 5.41
C THR A 335 -4.60 31.58 4.52
N LYS A 336 -4.07 32.76 4.91
CA LYS A 336 -2.95 33.39 4.18
C LYS A 336 -1.67 32.58 4.25
N LYS A 337 -1.28 32.09 5.44
CA LYS A 337 -0.08 31.25 5.60
C LYS A 337 -0.18 29.96 4.77
N MET A 338 -1.34 29.32 4.77
CA MET A 338 -1.58 28.12 3.98
C MET A 338 -1.54 28.39 2.46
N ALA A 339 -2.05 29.55 2.01
CA ALA A 339 -1.99 29.95 0.60
C ALA A 339 -0.55 30.24 0.13
N ASP A 340 0.26 30.90 0.97
CA ASP A 340 1.66 31.19 0.67
C ASP A 340 2.49 29.90 0.62
N GLU A 341 2.21 28.94 1.52
CA GLU A 341 2.88 27.65 1.57
C GLU A 341 2.52 26.78 0.34
N VAL A 342 1.25 26.73 -0.05
CA VAL A 342 0.80 26.05 -1.27
C VAL A 342 1.44 26.66 -2.53
N ASN A 343 1.59 27.99 -2.59
CA ASN A 343 2.27 28.64 -3.71
C ASN A 343 3.78 28.35 -3.74
N MET A 344 4.43 28.24 -2.58
CA MET A 344 5.83 27.83 -2.48
C MET A 344 6.02 26.39 -2.99
N TYR A 345 5.14 25.46 -2.59
CA TYR A 345 5.19 24.08 -3.06
C TYR A 345 4.91 23.95 -4.57
N LYS A 346 3.95 24.72 -5.10
CA LYS A 346 3.69 24.76 -6.55
C LYS A 346 4.89 25.28 -7.34
N LYS A 347 5.58 26.31 -6.83
CA LYS A 347 6.79 26.83 -7.47
C LYS A 347 7.93 25.80 -7.43
N LYS A 348 8.14 25.13 -6.30
CA LYS A 348 9.15 24.07 -6.16
C LYS A 348 8.87 22.86 -7.06
N ALA A 349 7.60 22.49 -7.23
CA ALA A 349 7.18 21.44 -8.15
C ALA A 349 7.44 21.82 -9.61
N ALA A 350 7.08 23.05 -10.02
CA ALA A 350 7.37 23.55 -11.38
C ALA A 350 8.87 23.64 -11.68
N ASP A 351 9.68 24.07 -10.71
CA ASP A 351 11.15 24.10 -10.84
C ASP A 351 11.74 22.68 -10.94
N SER A 352 11.18 21.72 -10.22
CA SER A 352 11.59 20.30 -10.29
C SER A 352 11.22 19.66 -11.63
N GLU A 353 10.02 19.95 -12.15
CA GLU A 353 9.53 19.44 -13.44
C GLU A 353 10.36 20.00 -14.61
N LYS A 354 10.72 21.29 -14.53
CA LYS A 354 11.63 21.92 -15.50
C LYS A 354 13.01 21.26 -15.49
N LYS A 355 13.60 21.03 -14.32
CA LYS A 355 14.90 20.32 -14.20
C LYS A 355 14.83 18.90 -14.78
N MET A 356 13.73 18.19 -14.55
CA MET A 356 13.55 16.84 -15.09
C MET A 356 13.43 16.86 -16.63
N THR A 357 12.76 17.86 -17.18
CA THR A 357 12.66 18.07 -18.64
C THR A 357 14.02 18.40 -19.25
N ASP A 358 14.81 19.26 -18.60
CA ASP A 358 16.16 19.62 -19.06
C ASP A 358 17.11 18.39 -19.07
N VAL A 359 17.01 17.51 -18.05
CA VAL A 359 17.76 16.24 -18.01
C VAL A 359 17.32 15.31 -19.13
N GLN A 360 16.02 15.13 -19.36
CA GLN A 360 15.51 14.28 -20.43
C GLN A 360 15.94 14.78 -21.81
N GLN A 361 15.93 16.10 -22.04
CA GLN A 361 16.38 16.70 -23.30
C GLN A 361 17.89 16.54 -23.50
N PHE A 362 18.69 16.66 -22.43
CA PHE A 362 20.13 16.41 -22.47
C PHE A 362 20.44 14.94 -22.82
N LEU A 363 19.73 13.99 -22.19
CA LEU A 363 19.86 12.57 -22.50
C LEU A 363 19.48 12.25 -23.95
N ALA A 364 18.38 12.83 -24.45
CA ALA A 364 17.94 12.66 -25.83
C ALA A 364 18.98 13.20 -26.84
N ASN A 365 19.56 14.38 -26.57
CA ASN A 365 20.60 14.97 -27.41
C ASN A 365 21.88 14.13 -27.43
N LYS A 366 22.32 13.59 -26.28
CA LYS A 366 23.49 12.72 -26.20
C LYS A 366 23.27 11.38 -26.91
N LYS A 367 22.06 10.81 -26.81
CA LYS A 367 21.66 9.61 -27.54
C LYS A 367 21.67 9.82 -29.06
N ASN A 368 21.19 10.97 -29.53
CA ASN A 368 21.23 11.33 -30.96
C ASN A 368 22.65 11.59 -31.49
N GLN A 369 23.60 11.88 -30.60
CA GLN A 369 25.02 12.03 -30.92
C GLN A 369 25.81 10.71 -30.76
N GLY A 370 25.13 9.59 -30.45
CA GLY A 370 25.76 8.28 -30.28
C GLY A 370 26.59 8.13 -29.01
N VAL A 371 26.44 9.04 -28.05
CA VAL A 371 27.17 9.02 -26.77
C VAL A 371 26.42 8.12 -25.78
N THR A 372 27.09 7.08 -25.28
CA THR A 372 26.51 6.08 -24.37
C THR A 372 26.91 6.26 -22.90
N GLN A 373 27.81 7.21 -22.60
CA GLN A 373 28.29 7.49 -21.24
C GLN A 373 28.24 9.00 -20.94
N ILE A 374 27.81 9.36 -19.73
CA ILE A 374 27.67 10.75 -19.27
C ILE A 374 28.42 10.89 -17.95
N SER A 375 29.14 12.00 -17.78
CA SER A 375 29.87 12.27 -16.55
C SER A 375 28.93 12.72 -15.43
N ILE A 376 29.27 12.36 -14.19
CA ILE A 376 28.49 12.75 -12.99
C ILE A 376 28.44 14.27 -12.86
N SER A 377 29.54 14.96 -13.19
CA SER A 377 29.65 16.41 -13.15
C SER A 377 28.69 17.12 -14.12
N ASP A 378 28.42 16.53 -15.28
CA ASP A 378 27.44 17.08 -16.22
C ASP A 378 26.01 16.99 -15.66
N LEU A 379 25.67 15.88 -15.00
CA LEU A 379 24.35 15.69 -14.35
C LEU A 379 24.19 16.61 -13.13
N GLU A 380 25.24 16.80 -12.33
CA GLU A 380 25.23 17.70 -11.18
C GLU A 380 25.02 19.16 -11.58
N SER A 381 25.61 19.58 -12.71
CA SER A 381 25.43 20.93 -13.25
C SER A 381 23.99 21.22 -13.67
N LEU A 382 23.27 20.21 -14.18
CA LEU A 382 21.87 20.30 -14.59
C LEU A 382 20.91 20.27 -13.40
N LEU A 383 21.25 19.51 -12.36
CA LEU A 383 20.43 19.38 -11.15
C LEU A 383 20.67 20.52 -10.13
N GLY A 384 21.72 21.31 -10.33
CA GLY A 384 22.05 22.49 -9.53
C GLY A 384 22.83 22.19 -8.25
N GLY A 385 23.72 21.19 -8.30
CA GLY A 385 24.56 20.80 -7.16
C GLY A 385 25.74 21.76 -6.97
N SER A 386 25.68 22.60 -5.93
CA SER A 386 26.87 23.17 -5.31
C SER A 386 27.36 22.23 -4.22
N VAL A 387 28.48 21.55 -4.44
CA VAL A 387 29.21 20.82 -3.38
C VAL A 387 29.99 21.85 -2.55
N PRO A 388 29.88 21.88 -1.21
CA PRO A 388 30.73 22.75 -0.39
C PRO A 388 32.18 22.21 -0.39
N PRO A 389 33.21 23.08 -0.39
CA PRO A 389 34.59 22.65 -0.55
C PRO A 389 35.07 21.90 0.70
N GLY A 390 35.48 20.64 0.51
CA GLY A 390 36.20 19.85 1.50
C GLY A 390 37.54 20.52 1.86
N GLY A 391 37.79 20.62 3.17
CA GLY A 391 39.02 21.16 3.74
C GLY A 391 40.25 20.34 3.34
N GLY A 392 41.29 21.06 2.91
CA GLY A 392 42.57 20.48 2.52
C GLY A 392 43.37 19.94 3.69
N GLY A 393 44.10 18.86 3.41
CA GLY A 393 45.17 18.30 4.23
C GLY A 393 46.31 17.86 3.31
N ASN A 394 47.32 18.71 3.24
CA ASN A 394 48.54 18.62 2.43
C ASN A 394 49.44 17.46 2.90
N ASN A 395 50.10 16.72 1.99
CA ASN A 395 51.57 16.62 1.94
C ASN A 395 52.11 15.53 0.98
N ASN A 396 53.03 16.00 0.13
CA ASN A 396 54.28 15.38 -0.35
C ASN A 396 54.28 14.14 -1.26
N SER A 397 54.55 14.44 -2.54
CA SER A 397 55.71 13.98 -3.32
C SER A 397 56.23 12.54 -3.11
N SER A 398 56.16 11.73 -4.16
CA SER A 398 57.35 11.26 -4.89
C SER A 398 56.95 10.50 -6.16
N ALA A 399 57.71 10.74 -7.21
CA ALA A 399 57.64 10.08 -8.51
C ALA A 399 57.94 8.58 -8.43
N CYS A 400 57.31 7.77 -9.30
CA CYS A 400 58.04 6.85 -10.18
C CYS A 400 57.11 6.16 -11.19
N THR A 401 57.50 6.28 -12.45
CA THR A 401 57.21 5.41 -13.61
C THR A 401 57.23 3.92 -13.26
N VAL A 402 56.33 3.09 -13.82
CA VAL A 402 56.68 1.80 -14.48
C VAL A 402 55.60 1.46 -15.53
N GLN A 403 56.10 0.82 -16.59
CA GLN A 403 55.43 0.02 -17.64
C GLN A 403 54.27 -0.86 -17.17
#